data_AF-A0A965WAI7-F1
#
_entry.id   AF-A0A965WAI7-F1
#
_cell.length_a   1.000
_cell.length_b   1.000
_cell.length_c   1.000
_cell.angle_alpha   90.00
_cell.angle_beta   90.00
_cell.angle_gamma   90.00
#
_symmetry.space_group_name_H-M   'P 1'
#
loop_
_entity.id
_entity.type
_entity.pdbx_description
1 polymer ?
#
loop_
_entity_poly.entity_id
_entity_poly.type
_entity_poly.pdbx_seq_one_letter_code
_entity_poly.pdbx_strand_id
1 'polypeptide(L)'
;MKQLLLGFHAVQTRLRVDPQSIQSVYYDPARRDRRMADFIKQAEPILGKRLYSANAERLHNLAGHDRHQGIVAMAEGISVARTLPELLDSLDVKSDPPLLLVLDGITDPH
;
A
#
# COMPACT_ATOMS: atom_id res chain seq x y z
N MET A 1 -5.96 -12.79 1.25
CA MET A 1 -7.06 -11.80 1.16
C MET A 1 -6.57 -10.58 0.40
N LYS A 2 -7.46 -9.88 -0.31
CA LYS A 2 -7.11 -8.61 -0.97
C LYS A 2 -7.20 -7.46 0.05
N GLN A 3 -6.31 -6.49 -0.06
CA GLN A 3 -6.23 -5.31 0.79
C GLN A 3 -6.39 -4.05 -0.07
N LEU A 4 -7.21 -3.12 0.42
CA LEU A 4 -7.36 -1.79 -0.17
C LEU A 4 -6.33 -0.83 0.45
N LEU A 5 -5.59 -0.11 -0.40
CA LEU A 5 -4.63 0.91 0.03
C LEU A 5 -5.11 2.27 -0.47
N LEU A 6 -5.14 3.25 0.43
CA LEU A 6 -5.72 4.57 0.17
C LEU A 6 -4.66 5.66 0.29
N GLY A 7 -4.62 6.57 -0.68
CA GLY A 7 -3.72 7.71 -0.68
C GLY A 7 -2.27 7.38 -1.02
N PHE A 8 -1.46 8.44 -1.12
CA PHE A 8 -0.11 8.36 -1.67
C PHE A 8 0.82 7.47 -0.85
N HIS A 9 0.86 7.66 0.47
CA HIS A 9 1.86 7.00 1.31
C HIS A 9 1.71 5.48 1.29
N ALA A 10 0.48 4.98 1.41
CA ALA A 10 0.19 3.55 1.41
C ALA A 10 0.55 2.92 0.05
N VAL A 11 0.13 3.55 -1.05
CA VAL A 11 0.36 3.03 -2.41
C VAL A 11 1.83 3.14 -2.83
N GLN A 12 2.50 4.26 -2.54
CA GLN A 12 3.93 4.43 -2.82
C GLN A 12 4.80 3.49 -1.98
N THR A 13 4.45 3.29 -0.71
CA THR A 13 5.16 2.31 0.12
C THR A 13 5.02 0.92 -0.45
N ARG A 14 3.82 0.52 -0.87
CA ARG A 14 3.66 -0.80 -1.49
C ARG A 14 4.39 -0.93 -2.81
N LEU A 15 4.36 0.09 -3.67
CA LEU A 15 5.13 0.12 -4.93
C LEU A 15 6.63 -0.10 -4.72
N ARG A 16 7.17 0.39 -3.60
CA ARG A 16 8.60 0.25 -3.25
C ARG A 16 8.93 -1.09 -2.61
N VAL A 17 8.08 -1.58 -1.71
CA VAL A 17 8.37 -2.77 -0.88
C VAL A 17 7.97 -4.06 -1.61
N ASP A 18 6.81 -4.08 -2.27
CA ASP A 18 6.28 -5.26 -2.95
C ASP A 18 5.35 -4.86 -4.12
N PRO A 19 5.91 -4.40 -5.25
CA PRO A 19 5.13 -3.96 -6.41
C PRO A 19 4.38 -5.11 -7.12
N GLN A 20 4.79 -6.35 -6.90
CA GLN A 20 4.13 -7.51 -7.52
C GLN A 20 2.80 -7.81 -6.85
N SER A 21 2.68 -7.56 -5.54
CA SER A 21 1.38 -7.69 -4.84
C SER A 21 0.29 -6.73 -5.32
N ILE A 22 0.63 -5.65 -6.03
CA ILE A 22 -0.37 -4.67 -6.50
C ILE A 22 -1.15 -5.24 -7.68
N GLN A 23 -2.44 -5.46 -7.54
CA GLN A 23 -3.28 -5.95 -8.63
C GLN A 23 -3.70 -4.81 -9.57
N SER A 24 -4.03 -3.65 -9.00
CA SER A 24 -4.47 -2.48 -9.76
C SER A 24 -4.30 -1.20 -8.96
N VAL A 25 -4.02 -0.09 -9.64
CA VAL A 25 -4.06 1.27 -9.09
C VAL A 25 -5.03 2.11 -9.91
N TYR A 26 -5.90 2.84 -9.22
CA TYR A 26 -6.81 3.82 -9.78
C TYR A 26 -6.36 5.22 -9.36
N TYR A 27 -6.30 6.15 -10.31
CA TYR A 27 -5.95 7.55 -10.04
C TYR A 27 -6.96 8.51 -10.66
N ASP A 28 -7.13 9.68 -10.04
CA ASP A 28 -7.98 10.75 -10.56
C ASP A 28 -7.26 11.56 -11.65
N PRO A 29 -7.66 11.48 -12.93
CA PRO A 29 -7.03 12.25 -14.01
C PRO A 29 -7.36 13.75 -13.95
N ALA A 30 -8.38 14.17 -13.20
CA ALA A 30 -8.68 15.59 -12.99
C ALA A 30 -7.64 16.27 -12.09
N ARG A 31 -6.92 15.47 -11.28
CA ARG A 31 -5.88 15.97 -10.37
C ARG A 31 -4.55 16.16 -11.10
N ARG A 32 -4.25 17.39 -11.48
CA ARG A 32 -3.08 17.78 -12.30
C ARG A 32 -1.93 18.43 -11.52
N ASP A 33 -1.86 18.24 -10.21
CA ASP A 33 -0.74 18.75 -9.42
C ASP A 33 0.52 17.90 -9.56
N ARG A 34 1.66 18.51 -9.18
CA ARG A 34 2.99 17.88 -9.24
C ARG A 34 3.04 16.53 -8.54
N ARG A 35 2.35 16.37 -7.41
CA ARG A 35 2.39 15.13 -6.63
C ARG A 35 1.77 13.96 -7.40
N MET A 36 0.65 14.20 -8.10
CA MET A 36 0.06 13.18 -8.98
C MET A 36 0.97 12.88 -10.18
N ALA A 37 1.53 13.92 -10.81
CA ALA A 37 2.45 13.74 -11.94
C ALA A 37 3.69 12.91 -11.57
N ASP A 38 4.30 13.20 -10.41
CA ASP A 38 5.45 12.46 -9.88
C ASP A 38 5.08 11.00 -9.58
N PHE A 39 3.89 10.75 -9.03
CA PHE A 39 3.39 9.40 -8.80
C PHE A 39 3.20 8.60 -10.09
N ILE A 40 2.50 9.16 -11.08
CA ILE A 40 2.26 8.48 -12.36
C ILE A 40 3.59 8.15 -13.03
N LYS A 41 4.53 9.10 -13.07
CA LYS A 41 5.87 8.90 -13.63
C LYS A 41 6.63 7.73 -12.96
N GLN A 42 6.47 7.55 -11.66
CA GLN A 42 7.09 6.44 -10.92
C GLN A 42 6.33 5.12 -11.12
N ALA A 43 5.00 5.17 -11.14
CA ALA A 43 4.14 4.00 -11.13
C ALA A 43 3.98 3.38 -12.52
N GLU A 44 3.94 4.18 -13.59
CA GLU A 44 3.75 3.73 -14.96
C GLU A 44 4.74 2.65 -15.43
N PRO A 45 6.08 2.79 -15.26
CA PRO A 45 7.02 1.74 -15.67
C PRO A 45 6.89 0.45 -14.85
N ILE A 46 6.34 0.51 -13.63
CA ILE A 46 6.20 -0.64 -12.71
C ILE A 46 4.87 -1.36 -12.93
N LEU A 47 3.79 -0.59 -13.10
CA LEU A 47 2.43 -1.10 -13.15
C LEU A 47 1.93 -1.32 -14.57
N GLY A 48 2.34 -0.48 -15.52
CA GLY A 48 1.88 -0.49 -16.90
C GLY A 48 0.36 -0.58 -16.98
N LYS A 49 -0.14 -1.71 -17.52
CA LYS A 49 -1.57 -1.99 -17.71
C LYS A 49 -2.40 -2.08 -16.42
N ARG A 50 -1.76 -2.14 -15.24
CA ARG A 50 -2.41 -2.15 -13.93
C ARG A 50 -2.72 -0.74 -13.40
N LEU A 51 -2.33 0.32 -14.10
CA LEU A 51 -2.61 1.71 -13.75
C LEU A 51 -3.81 2.22 -14.56
N TYR A 52 -4.87 2.62 -13.87
CA TYR A 52 -6.16 3.00 -14.46
C TYR A 52 -6.55 4.42 -14.04
N SER A 53 -7.06 5.21 -14.98
CA SER A 53 -7.76 6.44 -14.63
C SER A 53 -9.16 6.12 -14.10
N ALA A 54 -9.62 6.88 -13.12
CA ALA A 54 -10.95 6.78 -12.53
C ALA A 54 -11.44 8.16 -12.09
N ASN A 55 -12.71 8.48 -12.33
CA ASN A 55 -13.29 9.71 -11.80
C ASN A 55 -13.42 9.66 -10.27
N ALA A 56 -13.65 10.83 -9.65
CA ALA A 56 -13.80 10.94 -8.20
C ALA A 56 -14.88 10.01 -7.62
N GLU A 57 -16.02 9.86 -8.31
CA GLU A 57 -17.12 8.98 -7.89
C GLU A 57 -16.68 7.51 -7.81
N ARG A 58 -15.95 7.01 -8.81
CA ARG A 58 -15.43 5.64 -8.78
C ARG A 58 -14.41 5.45 -7.66
N LEU A 59 -13.56 6.45 -7.39
CA LEU A 59 -12.60 6.38 -6.28
C LEU A 59 -13.31 6.39 -4.92
N HIS A 60 -14.36 7.20 -4.76
CA HIS A 60 -15.23 7.19 -3.58
C HIS A 60 -15.86 5.81 -3.38
N ASN A 61 -16.46 5.24 -4.42
CA ASN A 61 -17.10 3.92 -4.36
C ASN A 61 -16.11 2.80 -4.00
N LEU A 62 -14.87 2.88 -4.48
CA LEU A 62 -13.81 1.93 -4.11
C LEU A 62 -13.34 2.12 -2.66
N ALA A 63 -13.16 3.38 -2.22
CA ALA A 63 -12.62 3.71 -0.91
C ALA A 63 -13.66 3.68 0.22
N GLY A 64 -14.94 3.81 -0.10
CA GLY A 64 -16.03 4.02 0.86
C GLY A 64 -16.06 5.41 1.50
N HIS A 65 -15.18 6.33 1.10
CA HIS A 65 -15.06 7.69 1.62
C HIS A 65 -14.14 8.56 0.73
N ASP A 66 -14.11 9.89 0.92
CA ASP A 66 -13.29 10.81 0.09
C ASP A 66 -11.82 10.96 0.52
N ARG A 67 -11.40 10.35 1.63
CA ARG A 67 -10.01 10.45 2.15
C ARG A 67 -8.96 9.66 1.35
N HIS A 68 -9.21 9.35 0.09
CA HIS A 68 -8.28 8.62 -0.80
C HIS A 68 -7.26 9.51 -1.53
N GLN A 69 -7.34 10.84 -1.43
CA GLN A 69 -6.37 11.78 -2.01
C GLN A 69 -6.17 11.64 -3.54
N GLY A 70 -7.19 11.11 -4.24
CA GLY A 70 -7.14 10.84 -5.67
C GLY A 70 -6.41 9.56 -6.09
N ILE A 71 -6.04 8.64 -5.17
CA ILE A 71 -5.42 7.35 -5.52
C ILE A 71 -5.97 6.22 -4.64
N VAL A 72 -6.30 5.09 -5.27
CA VAL A 72 -6.68 3.84 -4.61
C VAL A 72 -5.94 2.67 -5.25
N ALA A 73 -5.39 1.77 -4.45
CA ALA A 73 -4.80 0.52 -4.95
C ALA A 73 -5.48 -0.71 -4.35
N MET A 74 -5.59 -1.75 -5.17
CA MET A 74 -5.91 -3.10 -4.72
C MET A 74 -4.61 -3.90 -4.71
N ALA A 75 -4.27 -4.49 -3.56
CA ALA A 75 -3.07 -5.29 -3.41
C ALA A 75 -3.38 -6.63 -2.71
N GLU A 76 -2.48 -7.58 -2.83
CA GLU A 76 -2.50 -8.78 -2.00
C GLU A 76 -2.13 -8.40 -0.56
N GLY A 77 -2.84 -8.99 0.40
CA GLY A 77 -2.51 -8.83 1.81
C GLY A 77 -1.12 -9.38 2.09
N ILE A 78 -0.34 -8.68 2.90
CA ILE A 78 0.94 -9.20 3.37
C ILE A 78 0.65 -10.29 4.38
N SER A 79 1.23 -11.47 4.18
CA SER A 79 1.25 -12.49 5.22
C SER A 79 2.22 -12.04 6.31
N VAL A 80 1.69 -11.46 7.39
CA VAL A 80 2.47 -11.29 8.61
C VAL A 80 2.70 -12.69 9.19
N ALA A 81 3.89 -12.95 9.74
CA ALA A 81 4.13 -14.16 10.52
C ALA A 81 2.97 -14.33 11.53
N ARG A 82 2.31 -15.49 11.52
CA ARG A 82 1.02 -15.63 12.23
C ARG A 82 1.22 -15.81 13.72
N THR A 83 2.41 -16.24 14.13
CA THR A 83 2.76 -16.52 15.52
C THR A 83 4.15 -16.00 15.88
N LEU A 84 4.39 -15.78 17.17
CA LEU A 84 5.70 -15.38 17.69
C LEU A 84 6.81 -16.40 17.34
N PRO A 85 6.61 -17.72 17.47
CA PRO A 85 7.61 -18.70 17.03
C PRO A 85 7.99 -18.56 15.55
N GLU A 86 7.01 -18.45 14.66
CA GLU A 86 7.27 -18.25 13.22
C GLU A 86 8.07 -16.98 12.95
N LEU A 87 7.75 -15.89 13.67
CA LEU A 87 8.50 -14.64 13.57
C LEU A 87 9.95 -14.85 14.00
N LEU A 88 10.18 -15.46 15.17
CA LEU A 88 11.52 -15.68 15.72
C LEU A 88 12.37 -16.60 14.81
N ASP A 89 11.76 -17.64 14.25
CA ASP A 89 12.42 -18.57 13.31
C ASP A 89 12.81 -17.88 11.99
N SER A 90 12.12 -16.79 11.62
CA SER A 90 12.42 -16.01 10.41
C SER A 90 13.57 -15.02 10.57
N LEU A 91 14.01 -14.74 11.80
CA LEU A 91 15.09 -13.78 12.08
C LEU A 91 16.44 -14.41 11.77
N ASP A 92 17.21 -13.79 10.87
CA ASP A 92 18.61 -14.15 10.66
C ASP A 92 19.50 -13.50 11.74
N VAL A 93 19.53 -14.15 12.91
CA VAL A 93 20.26 -13.65 14.10
C VAL A 93 21.79 -13.65 13.92
N LYS A 94 22.31 -14.18 12.81
CA LYS A 94 23.76 -14.30 12.57
C LYS A 94 24.36 -13.08 11.88
N SER A 95 23.56 -12.33 11.13
CA SER A 95 24.05 -11.24 10.28
C SER A 95 23.78 -9.86 10.90
N ASP A 96 22.70 -9.68 11.66
CA ASP A 96 22.38 -8.43 12.36
C ASP A 96 21.47 -8.71 13.58
N PRO A 97 21.77 -8.23 14.80
CA PRO A 97 20.88 -8.42 15.95
C PRO A 97 19.51 -7.77 15.72
N PRO A 98 18.40 -8.50 15.87
CA PRO A 98 17.07 -7.97 15.57
C PRO A 98 16.61 -6.94 16.62
N LEU A 99 16.00 -5.85 16.16
CA LEU A 99 15.26 -4.91 17.00
C LEU A 99 13.78 -5.29 17.03
N LEU A 100 13.28 -5.70 18.19
CA LEU A 100 11.88 -6.10 18.39
C LEU A 100 11.12 -5.05 19.21
N LEU A 101 9.88 -4.75 18.80
CA LEU A 101 8.93 -3.91 19.53
C LEU A 101 7.75 -4.77 19.98
N VAL A 102 7.49 -4.80 21.29
CA VAL A 102 6.33 -5.48 21.88
C VAL A 102 5.29 -4.44 22.29
N LEU A 103 4.08 -4.57 21.76
CA LEU A 103 2.95 -3.71 22.09
C LEU A 103 1.99 -4.48 23.00
N ASP A 104 2.03 -4.20 24.30
CA ASP A 104 1.12 -4.79 25.29
C ASP A 104 -0.02 -3.81 25.62
N GLY A 105 -1.26 -4.27 25.47
CA GLY A 105 -2.45 -3.47 25.81
C GLY A 105 -2.83 -2.32 24.85
N ILE A 106 -2.18 -2.19 23.68
CA ILE A 106 -2.56 -1.17 22.68
C ILE A 106 -3.87 -1.58 21.99
N THR A 107 -4.89 -0.73 22.14
CA THR A 107 -6.26 -0.97 21.62
C THR A 107 -6.80 0.19 20.77
N ASP A 108 -6.22 1.39 20.86
CA ASP A 108 -6.55 2.52 19.99
C ASP A 108 -5.86 2.33 18.63
N PRO A 109 -6.60 2.40 17.50
CA PRO A 109 -6.02 2.26 16.16
C PRO A 109 -5.20 3.47 15.67
N HIS A 110 -5.14 4.57 16.43
CA HIS A 110 -4.49 5.83 16.02
C HIS A 110 -3.14 6.11 16.71
#